data_AF-A0A818CDL5-F1
#
_entry.id   AF-A0A818CDL5-F1
#
_cell.length_a   1.000
_cell.length_b   1.000
_cell.length_c   1.000
_cell.angle_alpha   90.00
_cell.angle_beta   90.00
_cell.angle_gamma   90.00
#
_symmetry.space_group_name_H-M   'P 1'
#
loop_
_entity.id
_entity.type
_entity.pdbx_description
1 polymer ?
#
loop_
_entity_poly.entity_id
_entity_poly.type
_entity_poly.pdbx_seq_one_letter_code
_entity_poly.pdbx_strand_id
1 'polypeptide(L)'
;MIDLENYEGIDKVKQYFDQSNDANDPKYILKAYTEQTGFYQRLNRTLARSHELNPNDGNQHQLLDFLNLICCHPSFRNYEFQDQAYRGMRMDAEDLKQYDIGAKIMMKSLIKFEKLTQHYIQYLL
;
A
#
# COMPACT_ATOMS: atom_id res chain seq x y z
N MET A 1 -16.47 5.83 -7.30
CA MET A 1 -16.97 4.77 -6.40
C MET A 1 -15.77 3.95 -5.93
N ILE A 2 -15.57 3.85 -4.62
CA ILE A 2 -14.48 3.07 -4.01
C ILE A 2 -14.86 1.59 -4.11
N ASP A 3 -14.06 0.80 -4.82
CA ASP A 3 -14.37 -0.60 -5.16
C ASP A 3 -13.77 -1.55 -4.12
N LEU A 4 -14.21 -1.41 -2.87
CA LEU A 4 -13.78 -2.23 -1.73
C LEU A 4 -14.86 -3.22 -1.27
N GLU A 5 -15.93 -3.41 -2.05
CA GLU A 5 -16.98 -4.36 -1.73
C GLU A 5 -16.77 -5.70 -2.45
N ASN A 6 -17.18 -6.79 -1.81
CA ASN A 6 -17.32 -8.15 -2.38
C ASN A 6 -16.13 -8.63 -3.22
N TYR A 7 -15.05 -9.03 -2.55
CA TYR A 7 -13.86 -9.61 -3.20
C TYR A 7 -13.32 -10.83 -2.45
N GLU A 8 -12.47 -11.60 -3.14
CA GLU A 8 -11.85 -12.79 -2.58
C GLU A 8 -11.04 -12.47 -1.31
N GLY A 9 -11.41 -13.11 -0.21
CA GLY A 9 -10.77 -12.94 1.09
C GLY A 9 -11.23 -11.71 1.89
N ILE A 10 -12.35 -11.07 1.51
CA ILE A 10 -12.91 -9.93 2.25
C ILE A 10 -13.21 -10.26 3.72
N ASP A 11 -13.66 -11.48 4.03
CA ASP A 11 -13.96 -11.87 5.41
C ASP A 11 -12.69 -11.95 6.27
N LYS A 12 -11.57 -12.39 5.68
CA LYS A 12 -10.26 -12.39 6.36
C LYS A 12 -9.77 -10.97 6.62
N VAL A 13 -10.00 -10.06 5.68
CA VAL A 13 -9.71 -8.64 5.85
C VAL A 13 -10.55 -8.07 7.00
N LYS A 14 -11.86 -8.31 7.01
CA LYS A 14 -12.74 -7.87 8.10
C LYS A 14 -12.27 -8.38 9.46
N GLN A 15 -11.91 -9.65 9.56
CA GLN A 15 -11.35 -10.23 10.79
C GLN A 15 -10.11 -9.49 11.29
N TYR A 16 -9.22 -9.03 10.40
CA TYR A 16 -8.07 -8.22 10.81
C TYR A 16 -8.47 -6.83 11.32
N PHE A 17 -9.49 -6.20 10.74
CA PHE A 17 -10.01 -4.94 11.26
C PHE A 17 -10.67 -5.13 12.64
N ASP A 18 -11.45 -6.20 12.82
CA ASP A 18 -12.05 -6.55 14.11
C ASP A 18 -10.97 -6.80 15.16
N GLN A 19 -9.94 -7.59 14.83
CA GLN A 19 -8.79 -7.82 15.71
C GLN A 19 -8.03 -6.54 16.06
N SER A 20 -7.91 -5.61 15.10
CA SER A 20 -7.29 -4.30 15.36
C SER A 20 -8.06 -3.52 16.41
N ASN A 21 -9.39 -3.57 16.36
CA ASN A 21 -10.27 -2.87 17.29
C ASN A 21 -10.27 -3.56 18.67
N ASP A 22 -10.45 -4.88 18.70
CA ASP A 22 -10.52 -5.67 19.93
C ASP A 22 -9.20 -5.63 20.73
N ALA A 23 -8.06 -5.73 20.03
CA ALA A 23 -6.74 -5.69 20.65
C ALA A 23 -6.19 -4.26 20.80
N ASN A 24 -6.89 -3.25 20.26
CA ASN A 24 -6.38 -1.88 20.11
C ASN A 24 -4.95 -1.84 19.51
N ASP A 25 -4.69 -2.68 18.50
CA ASP A 25 -3.39 -2.82 17.85
C ASP A 25 -3.51 -2.60 16.32
N PRO A 26 -3.06 -1.45 15.80
CA PRO A 26 -3.17 -1.14 14.37
C PRO A 26 -2.34 -2.06 13.48
N LYS A 27 -1.43 -2.87 14.02
CA LYS A 27 -0.64 -3.83 13.22
C LYS A 27 -1.51 -4.81 12.46
N TYR A 28 -2.71 -5.14 12.94
CA TYR A 28 -3.63 -6.01 12.20
C TYR A 28 -4.13 -5.35 10.91
N ILE A 29 -4.26 -4.02 10.87
CA ILE A 29 -4.61 -3.30 9.64
C ILE A 29 -3.48 -3.39 8.62
N LEU A 30 -2.22 -3.34 9.06
CA LEU A 30 -1.07 -3.60 8.18
C LEU A 30 -1.06 -5.05 7.68
N LYS A 31 -1.39 -6.03 8.54
CA LYS A 31 -1.54 -7.44 8.12
C LYS A 31 -2.59 -7.59 7.02
N ALA A 32 -3.74 -6.94 7.18
CA ALA A 32 -4.81 -6.94 6.18
C ALA A 32 -4.32 -6.43 4.82
N TYR A 33 -3.51 -5.36 4.81
CA TYR A 33 -2.91 -4.82 3.59
C TYR A 33 -1.90 -5.78 2.93
N THR A 34 -1.12 -6.51 3.72
CA THR A 34 -0.10 -7.44 3.21
C THR A 34 -0.62 -8.85 2.90
N GLU A 35 -1.86 -9.14 3.28
CA GLU A 35 -2.49 -10.44 3.08
C GLU A 35 -2.71 -10.74 1.59
N GLN A 36 -2.59 -12.00 1.18
CA GLN A 36 -2.83 -12.43 -0.20
C GLN A 36 -4.34 -12.46 -0.52
N THR A 37 -4.95 -11.29 -0.57
CA THR A 37 -6.37 -11.07 -0.90
C THR A 37 -6.50 -10.03 -2.02
N GLY A 38 -7.73 -9.82 -2.51
CA GLY A 38 -8.03 -8.75 -3.47
C GLY A 38 -7.86 -7.33 -2.91
N PHE A 39 -7.67 -7.17 -1.60
CA PHE A 39 -7.69 -5.87 -0.91
C PHE A 39 -6.59 -4.92 -1.39
N TYR A 40 -5.33 -5.36 -1.40
CA TYR A 40 -4.19 -4.56 -1.87
C TYR A 40 -4.42 -4.01 -3.28
N GLN A 41 -4.86 -4.87 -4.21
CA GLN A 41 -5.03 -4.51 -5.60
C GLN A 41 -6.15 -3.48 -5.78
N ARG A 42 -7.25 -3.66 -5.07
CA ARG A 42 -8.42 -2.77 -5.12
C ARG A 42 -8.11 -1.41 -4.49
N LEU A 43 -7.52 -1.41 -3.30
CA LEU A 43 -7.08 -0.19 -2.63
C LEU A 43 -6.14 0.64 -3.52
N ASN A 44 -5.11 0.00 -4.06
CA ASN A 44 -4.16 0.69 -4.93
C ASN A 44 -4.78 1.17 -6.25
N ARG A 45 -5.72 0.42 -6.82
CA ARG A 45 -6.47 0.86 -8.01
C ARG A 45 -7.34 2.07 -7.70
N THR A 46 -8.00 2.10 -6.55
CA THR A 46 -8.80 3.25 -6.10
C THR A 46 -7.91 4.48 -5.91
N LEU A 47 -6.78 4.32 -5.22
CA LEU A 47 -5.82 5.40 -4.99
C LEU A 47 -5.24 5.95 -6.29
N ALA A 48 -4.83 5.08 -7.23
CA ALA A 48 -4.26 5.49 -8.52
C ALA A 48 -5.24 6.28 -9.41
N ARG A 49 -6.55 6.01 -9.29
CA ARG A 49 -7.61 6.69 -10.06
C ARG A 49 -8.06 8.01 -9.41
N SER A 50 -7.76 8.20 -8.13
CA SER A 50 -8.14 9.42 -7.43
C SER A 50 -7.33 10.60 -7.95
N HIS A 51 -8.03 11.63 -8.44
CA HIS A 51 -7.39 12.87 -8.86
C HIS A 51 -7.04 13.72 -7.64
N GLU A 52 -8.00 13.85 -6.71
CA GLU A 52 -7.87 14.48 -5.40
C GLU A 52 -8.82 13.77 -4.43
N LEU A 53 -8.37 13.53 -3.19
CA LEU A 53 -9.21 12.96 -2.15
C LEU A 53 -10.00 14.10 -1.47
N ASN A 54 -11.32 14.07 -1.59
CA ASN A 54 -12.21 15.04 -0.96
C ASN A 54 -12.60 14.54 0.44
N PRO A 55 -12.20 15.22 1.53
CA PRO A 55 -12.52 14.81 2.90
C PRO A 55 -14.03 14.90 3.22
N ASN A 56 -14.81 15.62 2.41
CA ASN A 56 -16.27 15.73 2.57
C ASN A 56 -17.05 14.62 1.85
N ASP A 57 -16.39 13.81 1.01
CA ASP A 57 -16.98 12.59 0.45
C ASP A 57 -16.75 11.45 1.45
N GLY A 58 -17.85 10.90 2.01
CA GLY A 58 -17.77 9.90 3.08
C GLY A 58 -16.93 8.66 2.76
N ASN A 59 -16.92 8.21 1.50
CA ASN A 59 -16.09 7.07 1.09
C ASN A 59 -14.61 7.48 1.05
N GLN A 60 -14.31 8.66 0.52
CA GLN A 60 -12.93 9.16 0.44
C GLN A 60 -12.38 9.57 1.81
N HIS A 61 -13.25 9.98 2.73
CA HIS A 61 -12.92 10.21 4.13
C HIS A 61 -12.37 8.96 4.80
N GLN A 62 -13.06 7.82 4.67
CA GLN A 62 -12.58 6.54 5.22
C GLN A 62 -11.23 6.11 4.62
N LEU A 63 -11.03 6.37 3.33
CA LEU A 63 -9.74 6.10 2.67
C LEU A 63 -8.63 7.01 3.21
N LEU A 64 -8.92 8.29 3.43
CA LEU A 64 -7.98 9.23 4.06
C LEU A 64 -7.64 8.81 5.50
N ASP A 65 -8.62 8.37 6.28
CA ASP A 65 -8.39 7.87 7.63
C ASP A 65 -7.50 6.63 7.63
N PHE A 66 -7.73 5.69 6.70
CA PHE A 66 -6.85 4.54 6.51
C PHE A 66 -5.42 4.98 6.18
N LEU A 67 -5.23 5.92 5.24
CA LEU A 67 -3.90 6.42 4.89
C LEU A 67 -3.23 7.14 6.05
N ASN A 68 -3.96 7.98 6.77
CA ASN A 68 -3.47 8.70 7.94
C ASN A 68 -3.03 7.73 9.04
N LEU A 69 -3.81 6.66 9.27
CA LEU A 69 -3.43 5.62 10.21
C LEU A 69 -2.10 4.96 9.81
N ILE A 70 -1.96 4.51 8.57
CA ILE A 70 -0.74 3.82 8.13
C ILE A 70 0.48 4.76 8.14
N CYS A 71 0.33 6.01 7.71
CA CYS A 71 1.44 6.95 7.57
C CYS A 71 1.85 7.65 8.87
N CYS A 72 0.91 7.89 9.79
CA CYS A 72 1.13 8.78 10.93
C CYS A 72 1.01 8.09 12.30
N HIS A 73 0.48 6.87 12.38
CA HIS A 73 0.25 6.23 13.67
C HIS A 73 1.58 5.90 14.39
N PRO A 74 1.76 6.27 15.68
CA PRO A 74 3.02 6.09 16.40
C PRO A 74 3.54 4.65 16.42
N SER A 75 2.64 3.65 16.49
CA SER A 75 3.00 2.22 16.43
C SER A 75 3.77 1.83 15.18
N PHE A 76 3.71 2.63 14.11
CA PHE A 76 4.40 2.35 12.86
C PHE A 76 5.74 3.06 12.68
N ARG A 77 6.10 3.99 13.57
CA ARG A 77 7.40 4.69 13.51
C ARG A 77 8.59 3.72 13.57
N ASN A 78 8.45 2.62 14.31
CA ASN A 78 9.48 1.58 14.41
C ASN A 78 9.65 0.75 13.13
N TYR A 79 8.75 0.89 12.14
CA TYR A 79 8.86 0.27 10.83
C TYR A 79 9.41 1.24 9.77
N GLU A 80 9.77 2.47 10.14
CA GLU A 80 10.47 3.39 9.25
C GLU A 80 11.81 2.77 8.83
N PHE A 81 12.04 2.74 7.51
CA PHE A 81 13.23 2.18 6.91
C PHE A 81 14.04 3.30 6.25
N GLN A 82 15.28 3.48 6.69
CA GLN A 82 16.20 4.51 6.21
C GLN A 82 17.38 3.87 5.49
N ASP A 83 17.14 3.29 4.31
CA ASP A 83 18.20 2.80 3.42
C ASP A 83 17.63 2.54 2.01
N GLN A 84 18.42 1.94 1.14
CA GLN A 84 18.03 1.51 -0.19
C GLN A 84 17.03 0.35 -0.12
N ALA A 85 15.89 0.54 -0.79
CA ALA A 85 14.87 -0.48 -0.99
C ALA A 85 14.63 -0.65 -2.49
N TYR A 86 14.33 -1.88 -2.90
CA TYR A 86 14.22 -2.23 -4.32
C TYR A 86 12.80 -2.67 -4.63
N ARG A 87 12.36 -2.42 -5.86
CA ARG A 87 11.08 -2.90 -6.36
C ARG A 87 11.25 -3.46 -7.75
N GLY A 88 10.95 -4.74 -7.90
CA GLY A 88 10.74 -5.34 -9.22
C GLY A 88 9.39 -4.89 -9.79
N MET A 89 9.40 -4.36 -11.00
CA MET A 89 8.18 -4.07 -11.76
C MET A 89 8.35 -4.56 -13.18
N ARG A 90 7.30 -5.19 -13.71
CA ARG A 90 7.20 -5.40 -15.16
C ARG A 90 6.60 -4.13 -15.75
N MET A 91 7.36 -3.49 -16.63
CA MET A 91 6.98 -2.27 -17.33
C MET A 91 7.13 -2.51 -18.81
N ASP A 92 6.25 -1.93 -19.62
CA ASP A 92 6.47 -1.88 -21.05
C ASP A 92 7.39 -0.71 -21.43
N ALA A 93 7.74 -0.63 -22.72
CA ALA A 93 8.62 0.41 -23.21
C ALA A 93 8.00 1.82 -23.13
N GLU A 94 6.67 1.93 -23.16
CA GLU A 94 5.97 3.22 -23.08
C GLU A 94 5.92 3.73 -21.64
N ASP A 95 5.69 2.85 -20.66
CA ASP A 95 5.76 3.17 -19.24
C ASP A 95 7.15 3.70 -18.86
N LEU A 96 8.22 3.10 -19.39
CA LEU A 96 9.60 3.49 -19.11
C LEU A 96 9.96 4.89 -19.62
N LYS A 97 9.29 5.39 -20.68
CA LYS A 97 9.54 6.76 -21.18
C LYS A 97 9.21 7.85 -20.18
N GLN A 98 8.47 7.53 -19.13
CA GLN A 98 8.14 8.46 -18.04
C GLN A 98 9.27 8.58 -17.01
N TYR A 99 10.33 7.77 -17.13
CA TYR A 99 11.42 7.65 -16.17
C TYR A 99 12.72 8.19 -16.79
N ASP A 100 12.94 9.49 -16.61
CA ASP A 100 14.20 10.13 -17.00
C ASP A 100 15.09 10.41 -15.78
N ILE A 101 16.41 10.43 -16.00
CA ILE A 101 17.36 10.83 -14.97
C ILE A 101 17.07 12.28 -14.56
N GLY A 102 16.82 12.49 -13.27
CA GLY A 102 16.45 13.79 -12.72
C GLY A 102 14.94 14.07 -12.69
N ALA A 103 14.11 13.20 -13.26
CA ALA A 103 12.66 13.31 -13.14
C ALA A 103 12.20 13.07 -11.70
N LYS A 104 11.17 13.79 -11.28
CA LYS A 104 10.49 13.57 -10.00
C LYS A 104 9.27 12.70 -10.22
N ILE A 105 9.22 11.57 -9.53
CA ILE A 105 8.14 10.59 -9.68
C ILE A 105 7.24 10.70 -8.45
N MET A 106 5.96 10.99 -8.69
CA MET A 106 4.94 10.99 -7.65
C MET A 106 4.04 9.77 -7.83
N MET A 107 4.03 8.88 -6.85
CA MET A 107 3.15 7.71 -6.87
C MET A 107 1.87 8.03 -6.11
N LYS A 108 0.74 7.76 -6.76
CA LYS A 108 -0.59 7.92 -6.17
C LYS A 108 -1.09 6.67 -5.44
N SER A 109 -0.27 5.63 -5.29
CA SER A 109 -0.64 4.36 -4.68
C SER A 109 0.38 3.93 -3.62
N LEU A 110 0.00 3.00 -2.75
CA LEU A 110 0.90 2.40 -1.78
C LEU A 110 1.82 1.40 -2.49
N ILE A 111 3.12 1.55 -2.25
CA ILE A 111 4.17 0.79 -2.94
C ILE A 111 4.78 -0.24 -2.00
N LYS A 112 4.91 -1.47 -2.49
CA LYS A 112 5.73 -2.49 -1.85
C LYS A 112 7.17 -2.40 -2.35
N PHE A 113 8.11 -2.33 -1.41
CA PHE A 113 9.54 -2.51 -1.65
C PHE A 113 10.05 -3.73 -0.89
N GLU A 114 11.17 -4.25 -1.33
CA GLU A 114 11.92 -5.30 -0.66
C GLU A 114 13.29 -4.77 -0.25
N LYS A 115 13.69 -5.11 0.98
CA LYS A 115 15.06 -4.85 1.43
C LYS A 115 15.98 -5.83 0.71
N LEU A 116 17.11 -5.33 0.21
CA LEU A 116 18.13 -6.21 -0.34
C LEU A 116 18.77 -7.00 0.81
N THR A 117 18.44 -8.28 0.93
CA THR A 117 19.17 -9.23 1.77
C THR A 117 20.25 -9.91 0.93
N GLN A 118 21.49 -9.91 1.42
CA GLN A 118 22.73 -10.34 0.73
C GLN A 118 22.68 -11.71 0.00
N HIS A 119 21.67 -12.56 0.23
CA HIS A 119 21.51 -13.84 -0.46
C HIS A 119 21.01 -13.76 -1.91
N TYR A 120 20.43 -12.64 -2.37
CA TYR A 120 19.86 -12.56 -3.73
C TYR A 120 20.87 -12.26 -4.85
N ILE A 121 22.12 -11.93 -4.53
CA ILE A 121 23.12 -11.53 -5.54
C ILE A 121 23.69 -12.73 -6.33
N GLN A 122 23.57 -13.97 -5.82
CA GLN A 122 24.14 -15.14 -6.51
C GLN A 122 23.35 -15.63 -7.74
N TYR A 123 22.16 -15.09 -8.02
CA TYR A 123 21.30 -15.56 -9.12
C TYR A 123 21.03 -14.52 -10.22
N LEU A 124 21.73 -13.38 -10.20
CA LEU A 124 21.52 -12.28 -11.16
C LEU A 124 22.81 -11.83 -11.89
N LEU A 125 23.86 -12.65 -11.87
CA LEU A 125 25.04 -12.53 -12.73
C LEU A 125 25.18 -13.78 -13.60
#